data_AF-V4I1Y3-F1
#
_entry.id   AF-V4I1Y3-F1
#
_cell.length_a   1.000
_cell.length_b   1.000
_cell.length_c   1.000
_cell.angle_alpha   90.00
_cell.angle_beta   90.00
_cell.angle_gamma   90.00
#
_symmetry.space_group_name_H-M   'P 1'
#
loop_
_entity.id
_entity.type
_entity.pdbx_description
1 polymer ?
#
loop_
_entity_poly.entity_id
_entity_poly.type
_entity_poly.pdbx_seq_one_letter_code
_entity_poly.pdbx_strand_id
1 'polypeptide(L)'
;METKIIKSFVKTIYILLSLGLAGCVIGHQDYKRYLDMDIGKNIKEHPPFDSDNAGKLIRSDYLLGGEGLTHITEMDNGTLRYHYSAHEVLSNYSIQDYIGKCLIYYDVDPKSNIILAWGFDKGGNPLSCRTWS
;
A
#
# COMPACT_ATOMS: atom_id res chain seq x y z
N MET A 1 -51.76 -5.99 11.73
CA MET A 1 -51.23 -5.39 10.48
C MET A 1 -49.96 -4.59 10.74
N GLU A 2 -49.86 -3.88 11.86
CA GLU A 2 -48.70 -3.08 12.29
C GLU A 2 -47.39 -3.86 12.45
N THR A 3 -47.44 -5.10 12.97
CA THR A 3 -46.24 -5.92 13.18
C THR A 3 -45.52 -6.39 11.91
N LYS A 4 -46.21 -6.42 10.75
CA LYS A 4 -45.59 -6.74 9.45
C LYS A 4 -44.82 -5.55 8.88
N ILE A 5 -45.32 -4.34 9.10
CA ILE A 5 -44.71 -3.08 8.61
C ILE A 5 -43.39 -2.82 9.34
N ILE A 6 -43.37 -3.02 10.66
CA ILE A 6 -42.17 -2.85 11.49
C ILE A 6 -41.05 -3.83 11.07
N LYS A 7 -41.39 -5.11 10.83
CA LYS A 7 -40.42 -6.11 10.35
C LYS A 7 -39.85 -5.76 8.97
N SER A 8 -40.66 -5.18 8.08
CA SER A 8 -40.22 -4.74 6.75
C SER A 8 -39.27 -3.54 6.85
N PHE A 9 -39.57 -2.57 7.71
CA PHE A 9 -38.73 -1.39 7.94
C PHE A 9 -37.35 -1.77 8.51
N VAL A 10 -37.31 -2.67 9.49
CA VAL A 10 -36.06 -3.15 10.09
C VAL A 10 -35.19 -3.87 9.05
N LYS A 11 -35.80 -4.65 8.14
CA LYS A 11 -35.08 -5.34 7.07
C LYS A 11 -34.49 -4.37 6.05
N THR A 12 -35.22 -3.31 5.70
CA THR A 12 -34.76 -2.25 4.79
C THR A 12 -33.61 -1.43 5.40
N ILE A 13 -33.69 -1.09 6.69
CA ILE A 13 -32.61 -0.40 7.42
C ILE A 13 -31.35 -1.28 7.45
N TYR A 14 -31.49 -2.59 7.69
CA TYR A 14 -30.35 -3.52 7.72
C TYR A 14 -29.65 -3.63 6.36
N ILE A 15 -30.40 -3.63 5.25
CA ILE A 15 -29.85 -3.64 3.89
C ILE A 15 -29.12 -2.33 3.59
N LEU A 16 -29.71 -1.18 3.93
CA LEU A 16 -29.08 0.14 3.75
C LEU A 16 -27.81 0.30 4.60
N LEU A 17 -27.79 -0.22 5.83
CA LEU A 17 -26.60 -0.21 6.69
C LEU A 17 -25.47 -1.08 6.13
N SER A 18 -25.80 -2.22 5.51
CA SER A 18 -24.81 -3.12 4.91
C SER A 18 -24.14 -2.58 3.65
N LEU A 19 -24.80 -1.68 2.91
CA LEU A 19 -24.25 -1.04 1.71
C LEU A 19 -23.28 0.11 2.04
N GLY A 20 -23.36 0.69 3.24
CA GLY A 20 -22.53 1.83 3.66
C GLY A 20 -21.10 1.49 4.11
N LEU A 21 -20.78 0.20 4.32
CA LEU A 21 -19.49 -0.24 4.88
C LEU A 21 -18.44 -0.62 3.83
N ALA A 22 -18.77 -0.62 2.55
CA ALA A 22 -17.86 -1.00 1.46
C ALA A 22 -16.94 0.13 0.95
N GLY A 23 -17.04 1.34 1.52
CA GLY A 23 -16.35 2.54 1.02
C GLY A 23 -14.94 2.80 1.57
N CYS A 24 -14.51 2.04 2.58
CA CYS A 24 -13.17 2.19 3.16
C CYS A 24 -12.22 1.15 2.53
N VAL A 25 -10.94 1.49 2.36
CA VAL A 25 -9.84 0.62 1.85
C VAL A 25 -9.58 0.58 0.32
N ILE A 26 -10.22 1.41 -0.52
CA ILE A 26 -9.96 1.39 -1.99
C ILE A 26 -8.46 1.62 -2.31
N GLY A 27 -7.87 2.70 -1.80
CA GLY A 27 -6.49 3.06 -2.16
C GLY A 27 -5.41 2.10 -1.66
N HIS A 28 -5.63 1.39 -0.54
CA HIS A 28 -4.66 0.41 -0.04
C HIS A 28 -4.73 -0.90 -0.83
N GLN A 29 -5.93 -1.38 -1.16
CA GLN A 29 -6.05 -2.58 -2.00
C GLN A 29 -5.55 -2.33 -3.42
N ASP A 30 -5.78 -1.13 -3.97
CA ASP A 30 -5.21 -0.75 -5.27
C ASP A 30 -3.69 -0.78 -5.25
N TYR A 31 -3.08 -0.27 -4.19
CA TYR A 31 -1.63 -0.30 -4.03
C TYR A 31 -1.09 -1.74 -4.01
N LYS A 32 -1.71 -2.62 -3.20
CA LYS A 32 -1.35 -4.04 -3.16
C LYS A 32 -1.47 -4.71 -4.53
N ARG A 33 -2.55 -4.40 -5.26
CA ARG A 33 -2.76 -4.93 -6.62
C ARG A 33 -1.64 -4.50 -7.58
N TYR A 34 -1.10 -3.28 -7.46
CA TYR A 34 0.05 -2.88 -8.26
C TYR A 34 1.31 -3.67 -7.92
N LEU A 35 1.56 -3.94 -6.63
CA LEU A 35 2.68 -4.79 -6.22
C LEU A 35 2.51 -6.23 -6.72
N ASP A 36 1.28 -6.77 -6.68
CA ASP A 36 0.98 -8.10 -7.24
C ASP A 36 1.25 -8.16 -8.75
N MET A 37 1.00 -7.06 -9.48
CA MET A 37 1.30 -6.96 -10.92
C MET A 37 2.80 -6.94 -11.22
N ASP A 38 3.67 -6.70 -10.23
CA ASP A 38 5.12 -6.68 -10.42
C ASP A 38 5.77 -8.04 -10.20
N ILE A 39 5.06 -8.99 -9.58
CA ILE A 39 5.52 -10.37 -9.48
C ILE A 39 5.73 -10.94 -10.89
N GLY A 40 6.91 -11.54 -11.12
CA GLY A 40 7.32 -12.07 -12.42
C GLY A 40 8.02 -11.07 -13.34
N LYS A 41 8.05 -9.77 -12.99
CA LYS A 41 8.81 -8.77 -13.74
C LYS A 41 10.28 -8.73 -13.31
N ASN A 42 11.10 -8.12 -14.16
CA ASN A 42 12.51 -7.91 -13.88
C ASN A 42 12.71 -6.66 -13.01
N ILE A 43 13.31 -6.79 -11.82
CA ILE A 43 13.52 -5.67 -10.89
C ILE A 43 14.38 -4.55 -11.51
N LYS A 44 15.20 -4.84 -12.54
CA LYS A 44 16.00 -3.83 -13.25
C LYS A 44 15.17 -2.91 -14.12
N GLU A 45 13.97 -3.34 -14.52
CA GLU A 45 12.99 -2.52 -15.24
C GLU A 45 12.16 -1.64 -14.28
N HIS A 46 12.33 -1.86 -12.98
CA HIS A 46 11.91 -0.99 -11.88
C HIS A 46 13.13 -0.24 -11.33
N PRO A 47 13.79 0.62 -12.13
CA PRO A 47 14.93 1.37 -11.63
C PRO A 47 14.46 2.16 -10.41
N PRO A 48 15.14 2.03 -9.25
CA PRO A 48 14.88 2.94 -8.16
C PRO A 48 15.15 4.34 -8.72
N PHE A 49 14.24 5.28 -8.49
CA PHE A 49 14.60 6.68 -8.72
C PHE A 49 15.83 6.94 -7.84
N ASP A 50 16.98 7.06 -8.50
CA ASP A 50 18.25 7.27 -7.84
C ASP A 50 18.16 8.56 -7.02
N SER A 51 18.72 8.49 -5.83
CA SER A 51 18.15 9.02 -4.59
C SER A 51 18.20 10.55 -4.37
N ASP A 52 18.46 11.36 -5.40
CA ASP A 52 18.54 12.82 -5.24
C ASP A 52 17.17 13.49 -5.09
N ASN A 53 16.10 12.83 -5.54
CA ASN A 53 14.73 13.36 -5.54
C ASN A 53 13.70 12.47 -4.81
N ALA A 54 14.12 11.38 -4.17
CA ALA A 54 13.27 10.61 -3.27
C ALA A 54 12.76 11.56 -2.15
N GLY A 55 11.46 11.85 -2.14
CA GLY A 55 10.79 12.76 -1.21
C GLY A 55 10.26 14.06 -1.84
N LYS A 56 10.52 14.29 -3.14
CA LYS A 56 10.25 15.58 -3.81
C LYS A 56 9.20 15.54 -4.93
N LEU A 57 8.74 14.37 -5.37
CA LEU A 57 7.83 14.24 -6.52
C LEU A 57 6.39 14.67 -6.19
N ILE A 58 5.96 14.47 -4.95
CA ILE A 58 4.66 14.94 -4.45
C ILE A 58 4.90 15.51 -3.05
N ARG A 59 4.89 16.84 -2.92
CA ARG A 59 4.70 17.49 -1.61
C ARG A 59 3.28 18.03 -1.59
N SER A 60 2.38 17.24 -1.04
CA SER A 60 1.10 17.78 -0.54
C SER A 60 1.31 18.19 0.91
N ASP A 61 0.41 19.01 1.47
CA ASP A 61 0.50 19.41 2.88
C ASP A 61 0.55 18.21 3.82
N TYR A 62 0.03 17.05 3.40
CA TYR A 62 -0.11 15.84 4.19
C TYR A 62 0.68 14.62 3.66
N LEU A 63 1.43 14.74 2.57
CA LEU A 63 2.11 13.62 1.92
C LEU A 63 3.50 14.02 1.41
N LEU A 64 4.52 13.28 1.85
CA LEU A 64 5.87 13.31 1.28
C LEU A 64 6.04 12.12 0.34
N GLY A 65 5.94 12.33 -0.97
CA GLY A 65 6.11 11.30 -2.00
C GLY A 65 7.56 11.13 -2.42
N GLY A 66 8.01 9.90 -2.69
CA GLY A 66 9.41 9.66 -3.00
C GLY A 66 9.81 8.20 -2.97
N GLU A 67 9.59 7.50 -4.09
CA GLU A 67 9.99 6.11 -4.20
C GLU A 67 11.51 6.00 -4.33
N GLY A 68 12.13 5.21 -3.46
CA GLY A 68 13.57 5.00 -3.48
C GLY A 68 13.98 3.68 -2.83
N LEU A 69 14.91 2.99 -3.48
CA LEU A 69 15.61 1.86 -2.88
C LEU A 69 16.47 2.37 -1.72
N THR A 70 16.29 1.77 -0.55
CA THR A 70 17.00 2.15 0.67
C THR A 70 18.23 1.28 0.89
N HIS A 71 18.09 -0.04 0.73
CA HIS A 71 19.16 -1.03 0.85
C HIS A 71 18.71 -2.39 0.28
N ILE A 72 19.65 -3.31 0.13
CA ILE A 72 19.41 -4.69 -0.30
C ILE A 72 19.96 -5.62 0.79
N THR A 73 19.18 -6.63 1.16
CA THR A 73 19.55 -7.66 2.13
C THR A 73 19.59 -9.03 1.45
N GLU A 74 20.64 -9.81 1.69
CA GLU A 74 20.66 -11.22 1.26
C GLU A 74 19.94 -12.09 2.31
N MET A 75 18.98 -12.89 1.86
CA MET A 75 18.19 -13.78 2.71
C MET A 75 18.88 -15.14 2.83
N ASP A 76 18.59 -15.90 3.89
CA ASP A 76 19.20 -17.22 4.16
C ASP A 76 19.03 -18.24 3.03
N ASN A 77 17.98 -18.08 2.20
CA ASN A 77 17.70 -18.93 1.05
C ASN A 77 18.42 -18.47 -0.25
N GLY A 78 19.31 -17.46 -0.16
CA GLY A 78 20.02 -16.87 -1.29
C GLY A 78 19.19 -15.90 -2.14
N THR A 79 17.96 -15.58 -1.75
CA THR A 79 17.15 -14.55 -2.41
C THR A 79 17.63 -13.16 -1.98
N LEU A 80 17.56 -12.17 -2.88
CA LEU A 80 17.85 -10.78 -2.54
C LEU A 80 16.56 -10.04 -2.18
N ARG A 81 16.53 -9.39 -1.03
CA ARG A 81 15.44 -8.52 -0.61
C ARG A 81 15.80 -7.07 -0.86
N TYR A 82 15.09 -6.43 -1.77
CA TYR A 82 15.24 -5.01 -2.09
C TYR A 82 14.24 -4.20 -1.26
N HIS A 83 14.73 -3.31 -0.40
CA HIS A 83 13.91 -2.53 0.53
C HIS A 83 13.64 -1.13 0.01
N TYR A 84 12.38 -0.72 -0.08
CA TYR A 84 11.95 0.56 -0.65
C TYR A 84 11.17 1.40 0.37
N SER A 85 11.39 2.71 0.29
CA SER A 85 10.51 3.72 0.87
C SER A 85 9.72 4.35 -0.26
N ALA A 86 8.39 4.28 -0.24
CA ALA A 86 7.54 4.83 -1.31
C ALA A 86 7.08 6.27 -1.04
N HIS A 87 6.56 6.51 0.17
CA HIS A 87 6.07 7.82 0.62
C HIS A 87 5.81 7.81 2.13
N GLU A 88 5.55 8.99 2.70
CA GLU A 88 5.15 9.18 4.10
C GLU A 88 3.91 10.07 4.20
N VAL A 89 2.90 9.60 4.93
CA VAL A 89 1.72 10.37 5.29
C VAL A 89 2.01 11.12 6.58
N LEU A 90 1.93 12.44 6.51
CA LEU A 90 2.27 13.34 7.60
C LEU A 90 1.17 13.38 8.66
N SER A 91 1.56 13.77 9.87
CA SER A 91 0.68 13.75 11.05
C SER A 91 -0.55 14.67 10.96
N ASN A 92 -0.55 15.62 10.02
CA ASN A 92 -1.66 16.53 9.76
C ASN A 92 -2.71 15.94 8.80
N TYR A 93 -2.58 14.69 8.37
CA TYR A 93 -3.61 14.03 7.58
C TYR A 93 -4.87 13.71 8.41
N SER A 94 -6.05 13.78 7.78
CA SER A 94 -7.33 13.64 8.48
C SER A 94 -7.62 12.22 8.98
N ILE A 95 -7.12 11.19 8.30
CA ILE A 95 -7.33 9.79 8.69
C ILE A 95 -6.08 9.29 9.41
N GLN A 96 -6.16 9.22 10.74
CA GLN A 96 -5.01 8.94 11.60
C GLN A 96 -4.36 7.57 11.33
N ASP A 97 -5.18 6.57 10.99
CA ASP A 97 -4.70 5.22 10.68
C ASP A 97 -3.75 5.17 9.48
N TYR A 98 -3.75 6.19 8.61
CA TYR A 98 -2.89 6.23 7.43
C TYR A 98 -1.57 6.94 7.70
N ILE A 99 -1.39 7.58 8.87
CA ILE A 99 -0.17 8.33 9.21
C ILE A 99 1.01 7.37 9.35
N GLY A 100 2.15 7.74 8.76
CA GLY A 100 3.38 6.97 8.80
C GLY A 100 3.99 6.71 7.43
N LYS A 101 5.06 5.90 7.45
CA LYS A 101 5.85 5.59 6.26
C LYS A 101 5.31 4.38 5.54
N CYS A 102 5.16 4.48 4.22
CA CYS A 102 4.99 3.32 3.36
C CYS A 102 6.36 2.71 3.03
N LEU A 103 6.66 1.59 3.68
CA LEU A 103 7.87 0.82 3.47
C LEU A 103 7.50 -0.57 2.94
N ILE A 104 8.11 -0.97 1.83
CA ILE A 104 7.87 -2.25 1.17
C ILE A 104 9.18 -2.93 0.83
N TYR A 105 9.13 -4.23 0.56
CA TYR A 105 10.25 -4.94 -0.02
C TYR A 105 9.83 -5.81 -1.19
N TYR A 106 10.76 -6.09 -2.08
CA TYR A 106 10.68 -7.12 -3.12
C TYR A 106 11.71 -8.22 -2.86
N ASP A 107 11.26 -9.47 -2.87
CA ASP A 107 12.12 -10.64 -2.88
C ASP A 107 12.43 -11.02 -4.33
N VAL A 108 13.71 -11.08 -4.68
CA VAL A 108 14.20 -11.18 -6.06
C VAL A 108 15.14 -12.37 -6.19
N ASP A 109 14.93 -13.19 -7.22
CA ASP A 109 15.91 -14.21 -7.62
C ASP A 109 17.19 -13.52 -8.13
N PRO A 110 18.35 -13.67 -7.47
CA PRO A 110 19.58 -13.01 -7.89
C PRO A 110 20.06 -13.41 -9.29
N LYS A 111 19.68 -14.60 -9.78
CA LYS A 111 20.14 -15.09 -11.09
C LYS A 111 19.36 -14.44 -12.23
N SER A 112 18.03 -14.50 -12.16
CA SER A 112 17.16 -13.98 -13.21
C SER A 112 16.81 -12.50 -13.04
N ASN A 113 16.99 -11.92 -11.85
CA ASN A 113 16.49 -10.61 -11.44
C ASN A 113 14.95 -10.51 -11.44
N ILE A 114 14.26 -11.66 -11.36
CA ILE A 114 12.79 -11.71 -11.34
C ILE A 114 12.28 -11.49 -9.92
N ILE A 115 11.27 -10.64 -9.79
CA ILE A 115 10.52 -10.42 -8.55
C ILE A 115 9.67 -11.67 -8.26
N LEU A 116 9.93 -12.30 -7.13
CA LEU A 116 9.26 -13.52 -6.68
C LEU A 116 8.07 -13.21 -5.77
N ALA A 117 8.23 -12.21 -4.89
CA ALA A 117 7.24 -11.80 -3.92
C ALA A 117 7.49 -10.36 -3.46
N TRP A 118 6.52 -9.80 -2.75
CA TRP A 118 6.62 -8.51 -2.08
C TRP A 118 6.07 -8.58 -0.66
N GLY A 119 6.40 -7.60 0.17
CA GLY A 119 5.77 -7.44 1.49
C GLY A 119 5.96 -6.04 2.07
N PHE A 120 5.47 -5.84 3.28
CA PHE A 120 5.66 -4.60 4.03
C PHE A 120 6.85 -4.72 4.99
N ASP A 121 7.69 -3.69 5.00
CA ASP A 121 8.84 -3.66 5.88
C ASP A 121 8.48 -3.29 7.32
N LYS A 122 9.30 -3.79 8.25
CA LYS A 122 9.17 -3.42 9.66
C LYS A 122 9.42 -1.92 9.85
N GLY A 123 8.68 -1.31 10.77
CA GLY A 123 8.78 0.12 11.05
C GLY A 123 7.99 1.01 10.08
N GLY A 124 7.40 0.44 9.04
CA GLY A 124 6.40 1.10 8.20
C GLY A 124 4.99 0.93 8.76
N ASN A 125 4.07 1.76 8.26
CA ASN A 125 2.64 1.56 8.42
C ASN A 125 2.06 1.07 7.07
N PRO A 126 1.64 -0.21 6.96
CA PRO A 126 1.05 -0.74 5.73
C PRO A 126 -0.14 0.08 5.22
N LEU A 127 -0.95 0.66 6.13
CA LEU A 127 -2.08 1.49 5.74
C LEU A 127 -1.67 2.84 5.17
N SER A 128 -0.43 3.27 5.38
CA SER A 128 0.11 4.43 4.66
C SER A 128 0.35 4.12 3.19
N CYS A 129 0.66 2.86 2.83
CA CYS A 129 0.85 2.42 1.45
C CYS A 129 -0.47 2.39 0.67
N ARG A 130 -0.71 3.45 -0.11
CA ARG A 130 -1.96 3.67 -0.82
C ARG A 130 -1.70 4.35 -2.15
N THR A 131 -2.63 4.18 -3.07
CA THR A 131 -2.77 5.08 -4.22
C THR A 131 -3.37 6.40 -3.75
N TRP A 132 -2.77 7.49 -4.20
CA TRP A 132 -3.22 8.85 -3.91
C TRP A 132 -3.62 9.47 -5.26
N SER A 133 -4.93 9.47 -5.53
CA SER A 133 -5.56 9.98 -6.75
C SER A 133 -6.35 11.25 -6.47
#